data_AF-A0A147B6P4-F1
#
_entry.id   AF-A0A147B6P4-F1
#
_cell.length_a   1.000
_cell.length_b   1.000
_cell.length_c   1.000
_cell.angle_alpha   90.00
_cell.angle_beta   90.00
_cell.angle_gamma   90.00
#
_symmetry.space_group_name_H-M   'P 1'
#
loop_
_entity.id
_entity.type
_entity.pdbx_description
1 polymer ?
#
loop_
_entity_poly.entity_id
_entity_poly.type
_entity_poly.pdbx_seq_one_letter_code
_entity_poly.pdbx_strand_id
1 'polypeptide(L)'
;SQIQFFTVAKMDTFIAGSTKSRFGALIGIPPNFSYTSPNQVETHLMAIANTDDPKWSSKAGQQLRESLILSERAQKFALARQLYWANTYYVEAQSLTLSLAILNAYIISHVLNTKFDLYRRVPRKIRVALYGVVAAFCGTVFLFVKDASTQYWERAADESAARMGHDYLLGGIEYYEKMLRRNKSLRELMGDAGAKMYTSKGNEQT
;
A
#
# COMPACT_ATOMS: atom_id res chain seq x y z
N SER A 1 -18.46 14.28 -9.77
CA SER A 1 -17.70 13.63 -8.69
C SER A 1 -16.58 14.55 -8.23
N GLN A 2 -16.38 14.69 -6.93
CA GLN A 2 -15.37 15.60 -6.36
C GLN A 2 -14.09 14.82 -6.04
N ILE A 3 -12.93 15.34 -6.47
CA ILE A 3 -11.61 14.89 -6.04
C ILE A 3 -10.99 16.04 -5.24
N GLN A 4 -10.46 15.75 -4.05
CA GLN A 4 -9.73 16.72 -3.24
C GLN A 4 -8.28 16.28 -3.09
N PHE A 5 -7.36 17.24 -3.17
CA PHE A 5 -5.94 17.01 -3.00
C PHE A 5 -5.47 17.54 -1.65
N PHE A 6 -4.53 16.84 -1.01
CA PHE A 6 -3.91 17.27 0.24
C PHE A 6 -2.47 16.77 0.32
N THR A 7 -1.64 17.37 1.17
CA THR A 7 -0.26 16.92 1.36
C THR A 7 -0.19 15.77 2.37
N VAL A 8 0.49 14.68 2.03
CA VAL A 8 0.72 13.56 2.95
C VAL A 8 2.07 13.67 3.65
N ALA A 9 2.19 13.09 4.84
CA ALA A 9 3.47 13.01 5.55
C ALA A 9 4.46 11.99 4.96
N LYS A 10 3.98 11.11 4.07
CA LYS A 10 4.79 10.04 3.45
C LYS A 10 5.38 10.51 2.12
N MET A 11 6.43 9.82 1.65
CA MET A 11 7.06 10.06 0.35
C MET A 11 6.37 9.31 -0.81
N ASP A 12 5.19 8.75 -0.56
CA ASP A 12 4.38 8.00 -1.52
C ASP A 12 2.99 8.60 -1.62
N THR A 13 2.45 8.63 -2.84
CA THR A 13 1.10 9.09 -3.10
C THR A 13 0.09 8.22 -2.34
N PHE A 14 -1.00 8.83 -1.90
CA PHE A 14 -2.06 8.14 -1.17
C PHE A 14 -3.39 8.34 -1.87
N ILE A 15 -4.30 7.37 -1.70
CA ILE A 15 -5.68 7.51 -2.14
C ILE A 15 -6.65 6.95 -1.11
N ALA A 16 -7.78 7.65 -0.96
CA ALA A 16 -8.94 7.17 -0.24
C ALA A 16 -10.24 7.52 -0.97
N GLY A 17 -11.23 6.64 -0.86
CA GLY A 17 -12.55 6.84 -1.47
C GLY A 17 -12.60 6.54 -2.97
N SER A 18 -13.69 6.97 -3.60
CA SER A 18 -13.94 6.76 -5.02
C SER A 18 -14.88 7.84 -5.56
N THR A 19 -14.60 8.27 -6.78
CA THR A 19 -15.47 9.15 -7.57
C THR A 19 -16.77 8.48 -8.01
N LYS A 20 -16.88 7.15 -7.88
CA LYS A 20 -18.13 6.39 -8.07
C LYS A 20 -19.05 6.45 -6.86
N SER A 21 -18.51 6.81 -5.70
CA SER A 21 -19.27 7.01 -4.47
C SER A 21 -19.75 8.47 -4.35
N ARG A 22 -20.83 8.68 -3.59
CA ARG A 22 -21.34 10.02 -3.24
C ARG A 22 -20.34 10.85 -2.41
N PHE A 23 -19.38 10.19 -1.76
CA PHE A 23 -18.39 10.85 -0.90
C PHE A 23 -17.16 11.36 -1.66
N GLY A 24 -16.98 10.97 -2.93
CA GLY A 24 -15.83 11.37 -3.73
C GLY A 24 -14.53 10.67 -3.33
N ALA A 25 -13.41 11.23 -3.77
CA ALA A 25 -12.07 10.69 -3.53
C ALA A 25 -11.08 11.75 -3.02
N LEU A 26 -10.13 11.31 -2.21
CA LEU A 26 -9.02 12.10 -1.68
C LEU A 26 -7.71 11.56 -2.26
N ILE A 27 -6.88 12.44 -2.81
CA ILE A 27 -5.55 12.09 -3.32
C ILE A 27 -4.50 12.86 -2.52
N GLY A 28 -3.63 12.09 -1.86
CA GLY A 28 -2.50 12.60 -1.11
C GLY A 28 -1.29 12.82 -2.00
N ILE A 29 -0.78 14.04 -2.05
CA ILE A 29 0.42 14.44 -2.79
C ILE A 29 1.62 14.46 -1.83
N PRO A 30 2.69 13.72 -2.11
CA PRO A 30 3.90 13.75 -1.31
C PRO A 30 4.64 15.10 -1.37
N PRO A 31 5.33 15.49 -0.29
CA PRO A 31 6.11 16.74 -0.28
C PRO A 31 7.28 16.69 -1.25
N ASN A 32 7.78 15.50 -1.62
CA ASN A 32 8.89 15.40 -2.57
C ASN A 32 8.54 15.79 -4.00
N PHE A 33 7.26 16.04 -4.31
CA PHE A 33 6.86 16.58 -5.61
C PHE A 33 7.29 18.04 -5.79
N SER A 34 7.53 18.77 -4.69
CA SER A 34 8.06 20.15 -4.76
C SER A 34 9.58 20.23 -4.83
N TYR A 35 10.31 19.13 -4.66
CA TYR A 35 11.77 19.14 -4.69
C TYR A 35 12.30 19.11 -6.14
N THR A 36 13.14 20.08 -6.51
CA THR A 36 13.79 20.12 -7.84
C THR A 36 15.26 19.72 -7.79
N SER A 37 15.88 19.74 -6.60
CA SER A 37 17.27 19.31 -6.41
C SER A 37 17.48 18.61 -5.06
N PRO A 38 18.49 17.73 -4.94
CA PRO A 38 18.78 17.00 -3.69
C PRO A 38 19.05 17.91 -2.49
N ASN A 39 19.50 19.14 -2.72
CA ASN A 39 19.79 20.12 -1.66
C ASN A 39 18.54 20.75 -1.03
N GLN A 40 17.40 20.70 -1.73
CA GLN A 40 16.10 21.17 -1.21
C GLN A 40 15.39 20.13 -0.36
N VAL A 41 15.93 18.91 -0.27
CA VAL A 41 15.33 17.85 0.56
C VAL A 41 15.50 18.23 2.03
N GLU A 42 14.37 18.51 2.69
CA GLU A 42 14.31 18.96 4.09
C GLU A 42 14.57 17.80 5.05
N THR A 43 15.81 17.31 5.11
CA THR A 43 16.17 16.13 5.92
C THR A 43 15.92 16.29 7.41
N HIS A 44 15.86 17.52 7.91
CA HIS A 44 15.56 17.82 9.31
C HIS A 44 14.11 17.52 9.70
N LEU A 45 13.18 17.47 8.73
CA LEU A 45 11.79 17.08 8.95
C LEU A 45 11.54 15.59 8.69
N MET A 46 12.54 14.87 8.20
CA MET A 46 12.42 13.46 7.84
C MET A 46 12.98 12.56 8.96
N ALA A 47 12.08 11.86 9.63
CA ALA A 47 12.46 10.76 10.51
C ALA A 47 12.65 9.47 9.68
N ILE A 48 13.77 8.78 9.88
CA ILE A 48 13.97 7.42 9.39
C ILE A 48 13.69 6.47 10.56
N ALA A 49 12.76 5.53 10.36
CA ALA A 49 12.37 4.61 11.41
C ALA A 49 13.57 3.80 11.91
N ASN A 50 13.64 3.58 13.23
CA ASN A 50 14.73 2.85 13.89
C ASN A 50 16.12 3.49 13.69
N THR A 51 16.20 4.81 13.55
CA THR A 51 17.49 5.51 13.44
C THR A 51 17.39 6.92 14.04
N ASP A 52 18.20 7.19 15.07
CA ASP A 52 18.23 8.51 15.73
C ASP A 52 19.05 9.55 14.96
N ASP A 53 20.07 9.10 14.22
CA ASP A 53 20.86 9.93 13.30
C ASP A 53 20.97 9.22 11.94
N PRO A 54 20.14 9.58 10.94
CA PRO A 54 20.09 8.91 9.65
C PRO A 54 21.34 9.07 8.76
N LYS A 55 22.47 9.57 9.29
CA LYS A 55 23.75 9.72 8.58
C LYS A 55 23.56 10.25 7.15
N TRP A 56 22.83 11.36 7.02
CA TRP A 56 22.43 11.90 5.72
C TRP A 56 23.61 12.29 4.80
N SER A 57 24.79 12.53 5.37
CA SER A 57 26.04 12.80 4.64
C SER A 57 26.67 11.54 4.04
N SER A 58 26.28 10.35 4.48
CA SER A 58 26.77 9.07 3.95
C SER A 58 26.36 8.88 2.49
N LYS A 59 27.03 7.96 1.78
CA LYS A 59 26.67 7.58 0.41
C LYS A 59 25.20 7.16 0.29
N ALA A 60 24.70 6.38 1.24
CA ALA A 60 23.30 5.95 1.27
C ALA A 60 22.34 7.13 1.50
N GLY A 61 22.70 8.07 2.40
CA GLY A 61 21.93 9.30 2.63
C GLY A 61 21.84 10.20 1.41
N GLN A 62 22.95 10.35 0.66
CA GLN A 62 22.97 11.11 -0.59
C GLN A 62 22.11 10.45 -1.67
N GLN A 63 22.24 9.13 -1.84
CA GLN A 63 21.41 8.35 -2.76
C GLN A 63 19.92 8.42 -2.41
N LEU A 64 19.59 8.44 -1.13
CA LEU A 64 18.22 8.64 -0.66
C LEU A 64 17.69 10.01 -1.11
N ARG A 65 18.42 11.10 -0.87
CA ARG A 65 18.02 12.45 -1.31
C ARG A 65 17.82 12.53 -2.82
N GLU A 66 18.74 11.98 -3.59
CA GLU A 66 18.61 11.92 -5.06
C GLU A 66 17.39 11.13 -5.52
N SER A 67 17.04 10.06 -4.81
CA SER A 67 15.89 9.23 -5.14
C SER A 67 14.54 9.92 -4.89
N LEU A 68 14.50 10.94 -4.04
CA LEU A 68 13.29 11.71 -3.76
C LEU A 68 12.97 12.74 -4.84
N ILE A 69 13.95 13.10 -5.68
CA ILE A 69 13.76 14.04 -6.79
C ILE A 69 13.13 13.30 -7.97
N LEU A 70 11.90 13.68 -8.30
CA LEU A 70 11.12 13.14 -9.41
C LEU A 70 10.94 14.21 -10.48
N SER A 71 11.17 13.86 -11.74
CA SER A 71 10.84 14.73 -12.87
C SER A 71 9.32 14.93 -13.03
N GLU A 72 8.93 15.95 -13.78
CA GLU A 72 7.52 16.25 -14.05
C GLU A 72 6.78 15.06 -14.68
N ARG A 73 7.43 14.32 -15.59
CA ARG A 73 6.84 13.10 -16.18
C ARG A 73 6.60 12.00 -15.15
N ALA A 74 7.51 11.81 -14.19
CA ALA A 74 7.35 10.81 -13.12
C ALA A 74 6.23 11.22 -12.16
N GLN A 75 6.12 12.51 -11.86
CA GLN A 75 5.00 13.06 -11.07
C GLN A 75 3.66 12.90 -11.80
N LYS A 76 3.61 13.18 -13.11
CA LYS A 76 2.41 12.97 -13.95
C LYS A 76 1.99 11.50 -13.97
N PHE A 77 2.92 10.56 -14.12
CA PHE A 77 2.66 9.13 -14.03
C PHE A 77 2.07 8.75 -12.67
N ALA A 78 2.71 9.17 -11.58
CA ALA A 78 2.26 8.87 -10.22
C ALA A 78 0.83 9.39 -9.97
N LEU A 79 0.50 10.61 -10.41
CA LEU A 79 -0.84 11.18 -10.28
C LEU A 79 -1.87 10.49 -11.19
N ALA A 80 -1.52 10.16 -12.44
CA ALA A 80 -2.41 9.47 -13.36
C ALA A 80 -2.86 8.12 -12.81
N ARG A 81 -1.94 7.36 -12.21
CA ARG A 81 -2.29 6.14 -11.48
C ARG A 81 -3.29 6.41 -10.37
N GLN A 82 -3.08 7.41 -9.52
CA GLN A 82 -4.01 7.71 -8.42
C GLN A 82 -5.39 8.13 -8.94
N LEU A 83 -5.45 8.90 -10.03
CA LEU A 83 -6.71 9.25 -10.68
C LEU A 83 -7.45 8.00 -11.21
N TYR A 84 -6.71 7.03 -11.77
CA TYR A 84 -7.30 5.75 -12.15
C TYR A 84 -7.93 5.07 -10.95
N TRP A 85 -7.17 4.88 -9.86
CA TRP A 85 -7.67 4.32 -8.60
C TRP A 85 -8.93 5.03 -8.10
N ALA A 86 -8.94 6.36 -8.16
CA ALA A 86 -10.07 7.20 -7.73
C ALA A 86 -11.33 6.93 -8.55
N ASN A 87 -11.20 6.42 -9.77
CA ASN A 87 -12.30 6.11 -10.68
C ASN A 87 -12.70 4.62 -10.66
N THR A 88 -12.16 3.82 -9.74
CA THR A 88 -12.51 2.41 -9.57
C THR A 88 -13.54 2.19 -8.47
N TYR A 89 -14.08 0.97 -8.39
CA TYR A 89 -14.88 0.50 -7.26
C TYR A 89 -14.04 -0.27 -6.24
N TYR A 90 -12.72 -0.09 -6.24
CA TYR A 90 -11.83 -0.90 -5.42
C TYR A 90 -12.15 -0.82 -3.93
N VAL A 91 -12.34 0.39 -3.39
CA VAL A 91 -12.57 0.61 -1.96
C VAL A 91 -13.88 -0.05 -1.52
N GLU A 92 -14.91 0.04 -2.36
CA GLU A 92 -16.20 -0.60 -2.17
C GLU A 92 -16.08 -2.13 -2.26
N ALA A 93 -15.37 -2.64 -3.26
CA ALA A 93 -15.15 -4.07 -3.45
C ALA A 93 -14.37 -4.70 -2.28
N GLN A 94 -13.35 -4.01 -1.78
CA GLN A 94 -12.58 -4.42 -0.59
C GLN A 94 -13.47 -4.47 0.66
N SER A 95 -14.30 -3.44 0.84
CA SER A 95 -15.25 -3.38 1.96
C SER A 95 -16.25 -4.52 1.90
N LEU A 96 -16.82 -4.79 0.71
CA LEU A 96 -17.75 -5.91 0.48
C LEU A 96 -17.07 -7.26 0.74
N THR A 97 -15.83 -7.42 0.28
CA THR A 97 -15.05 -8.65 0.48
C THR A 97 -14.83 -8.93 1.96
N LEU A 98 -14.50 -7.92 2.76
CA LEU A 98 -14.39 -8.07 4.21
C LEU A 98 -15.72 -8.44 4.86
N SER A 99 -16.82 -7.78 4.49
CA SER A 99 -18.16 -8.12 5.01
C SER A 99 -18.55 -9.55 4.69
N LEU A 100 -18.30 -10.01 3.46
CA LEU A 100 -18.58 -11.40 3.06
C LEU A 100 -17.69 -12.40 3.80
N ALA A 101 -16.42 -12.08 4.06
CA ALA A 101 -15.54 -12.95 4.86
C ALA A 101 -16.06 -13.15 6.29
N ILE A 102 -16.51 -12.08 6.95
CA ILE A 102 -17.10 -12.16 8.29
C ILE A 102 -18.41 -12.95 8.27
N LEU A 103 -19.28 -12.67 7.30
CA LEU A 103 -20.54 -13.40 7.14
C LEU A 103 -20.31 -14.89 6.90
N ASN A 104 -19.35 -15.26 6.05
CA ASN A 104 -18.98 -16.64 5.81
C ASN A 104 -18.45 -17.34 7.07
N ALA A 105 -17.59 -16.67 7.86
CA ALA A 105 -17.11 -17.21 9.12
C ALA A 105 -18.27 -17.49 10.10
N TYR A 106 -19.25 -16.58 10.16
CA TYR A 106 -20.46 -16.76 10.95
C TYR A 106 -21.30 -17.95 10.46
N ILE A 107 -21.58 -18.03 9.15
CA ILE A 107 -22.38 -19.10 8.55
C ILE A 107 -21.73 -20.46 8.80
N ILE A 108 -20.41 -20.60 8.54
CA ILE A 108 -19.68 -21.85 8.76
C ILE A 108 -19.76 -22.26 10.24
N SER A 109 -19.52 -21.32 11.16
CA SER A 109 -19.62 -21.59 12.60
C SER A 109 -21.03 -22.02 13.01
N HIS A 110 -22.06 -21.35 12.48
CA HIS A 110 -23.45 -21.68 12.74
C HIS A 110 -23.83 -23.08 12.22
N VAL A 111 -23.42 -23.42 10.99
CA VAL A 111 -23.65 -24.73 10.38
C VAL A 111 -22.93 -25.83 11.17
N LEU A 112 -21.67 -25.62 11.58
CA LEU A 112 -20.95 -26.58 12.42
C LEU A 112 -21.66 -26.81 13.76
N ASN A 113 -22.11 -25.74 14.39
CA ASN A 113 -22.80 -25.83 15.68
C ASN A 113 -24.11 -26.59 15.61
N THR A 114 -24.92 -26.32 14.58
CA THR A 114 -26.24 -26.93 14.40
C THR A 114 -26.13 -28.38 13.91
N LYS A 115 -25.28 -28.65 12.91
CA LYS A 115 -25.10 -29.97 12.32
C LYS A 115 -24.50 -30.99 13.29
N PHE A 116 -23.59 -30.55 14.16
CA PHE A 116 -22.92 -31.44 15.13
C PHE A 116 -23.42 -31.29 16.56
N ASP A 117 -24.48 -30.50 16.79
CA ASP A 117 -25.06 -30.25 18.11
C ASP A 117 -24.00 -29.83 19.16
N LEU A 118 -23.06 -29.00 18.73
CA LEU A 118 -21.86 -28.67 19.52
C LEU A 118 -22.21 -27.94 20.81
N TYR A 119 -23.34 -27.22 20.85
CA TYR A 119 -23.81 -26.52 22.03
C TYR A 119 -24.09 -27.47 23.21
N ARG A 120 -24.58 -28.69 22.94
CA ARG A 120 -24.90 -29.69 23.96
C ARG A 120 -23.72 -30.63 24.22
N ARG A 121 -23.01 -31.03 23.17
CA ARG A 121 -22.01 -32.12 23.23
C ARG A 121 -20.60 -31.66 23.60
N VAL A 122 -20.27 -30.38 23.38
CA VAL A 122 -18.88 -29.91 23.42
C VAL A 122 -18.68 -28.78 24.45
N PRO A 123 -17.70 -28.92 25.37
CA PRO A 123 -17.33 -27.87 26.31
C PRO A 123 -17.01 -26.54 25.61
N ARG A 124 -17.33 -25.43 26.27
CA ARG A 124 -17.16 -24.07 25.71
C ARG A 124 -15.74 -23.79 25.21
N LYS A 125 -14.71 -24.27 25.92
CA LYS A 125 -13.29 -24.05 25.55
C LYS A 125 -12.95 -24.64 24.17
N ILE A 126 -13.43 -25.85 23.87
CA ILE A 126 -13.19 -26.51 22.58
C ILE A 126 -13.94 -25.79 21.46
N ARG A 127 -15.16 -25.30 21.72
CA ARG A 127 -15.90 -24.49 20.73
C ARG A 127 -15.21 -23.18 20.40
N VAL A 128 -14.65 -22.49 21.39
CA VAL A 128 -13.86 -21.28 21.16
C VAL A 128 -12.63 -21.58 20.30
N ALA A 129 -11.93 -22.69 20.57
CA ALA A 129 -10.82 -23.13 19.74
C ALA A 129 -11.27 -23.41 18.29
N LEU A 130 -12.40 -24.10 18.11
CA LEU A 130 -12.98 -24.36 16.78
C LEU A 130 -13.32 -23.06 16.03
N TYR A 131 -13.93 -22.07 16.70
CA TYR A 131 -14.18 -20.77 16.08
C TYR A 131 -12.89 -20.05 15.72
N GLY A 132 -11.83 -20.20 16.53
CA GLY A 132 -10.50 -19.73 16.19
C GLY A 132 -9.97 -20.33 14.90
N VAL A 133 -10.16 -21.64 14.70
CA VAL A 133 -9.79 -22.33 13.44
C VAL A 133 -10.60 -21.82 12.25
N VAL A 134 -11.92 -21.67 12.41
CA VAL A 134 -12.80 -21.13 11.35
C VAL A 134 -12.41 -19.69 10.99
N ALA A 135 -12.15 -18.86 12.01
CA ALA A 135 -11.73 -17.47 11.81
C ALA A 135 -10.36 -17.39 11.14
N ALA A 136 -9.39 -18.24 11.54
CA ALA A 136 -8.09 -18.32 10.88
C ALA A 136 -8.23 -18.72 9.41
N PHE A 137 -9.03 -19.76 9.11
CA PHE A 137 -9.27 -20.19 7.74
C PHE A 137 -9.92 -19.10 6.88
N CYS A 138 -11.02 -18.49 7.35
CA CYS A 138 -11.70 -17.43 6.60
C CYS A 138 -10.83 -16.18 6.47
N GLY A 139 -10.05 -15.85 7.50
CA GLY A 139 -9.08 -14.76 7.49
C GLY A 139 -7.98 -14.99 6.45
N THR A 140 -7.42 -16.20 6.37
CA THR A 140 -6.44 -16.56 5.35
C THR A 140 -7.02 -16.43 3.95
N VAL A 141 -8.22 -16.95 3.70
CA VAL A 141 -8.89 -16.81 2.38
C VAL A 141 -9.11 -15.33 2.04
N PHE A 142 -9.56 -14.53 3.02
CA PHE A 142 -9.72 -13.09 2.85
C PHE A 142 -8.40 -12.40 2.46
N LEU A 143 -7.29 -12.70 3.14
CA LEU A 143 -5.98 -12.14 2.82
C LEU A 143 -5.57 -12.49 1.38
N PHE A 144 -5.69 -13.74 0.96
CA PHE A 144 -5.38 -14.14 -0.42
C PHE A 144 -6.21 -13.41 -1.47
N VAL A 145 -7.53 -13.30 -1.25
CA VAL A 145 -8.43 -12.59 -2.17
C VAL A 145 -8.08 -11.10 -2.20
N LYS A 146 -7.81 -10.50 -1.05
CA LYS A 146 -7.41 -9.10 -0.92
C LYS A 146 -6.10 -8.83 -1.67
N ASP A 147 -5.08 -9.66 -1.48
CA ASP A 147 -3.76 -9.49 -2.08
C ASP A 147 -3.82 -9.64 -3.59
N ALA A 148 -4.49 -10.70 -4.09
CA ALA A 148 -4.70 -10.91 -5.52
C ALA A 148 -5.47 -9.76 -6.17
N SER A 149 -6.51 -9.25 -5.48
CA SER A 149 -7.27 -8.10 -5.96
C SER A 149 -6.42 -6.85 -6.00
N THR A 150 -5.66 -6.57 -4.94
CA THR A 150 -4.76 -5.39 -4.87
C THR A 150 -3.77 -5.39 -6.02
N GLN A 151 -3.08 -6.51 -6.25
CA GLN A 151 -2.13 -6.66 -7.34
C GLN A 151 -2.77 -6.43 -8.72
N TYR A 152 -3.99 -6.93 -8.94
CA TYR A 152 -4.72 -6.71 -10.18
C TYR A 152 -5.00 -5.21 -10.41
N TRP A 153 -5.48 -4.50 -9.39
CA TRP A 153 -5.80 -3.08 -9.50
C TRP A 153 -4.56 -2.20 -9.61
N GLU A 154 -3.48 -2.52 -8.89
CA GLU A 154 -2.18 -1.83 -9.04
C GLU A 154 -1.67 -1.94 -10.47
N ARG A 155 -1.64 -3.16 -11.01
CA ARG A 155 -1.23 -3.40 -12.39
C ARG A 155 -2.11 -2.67 -13.39
N ALA A 156 -3.43 -2.71 -13.21
CA ALA A 156 -4.35 -2.02 -14.11
C ALA A 156 -4.14 -0.50 -14.10
N ALA A 157 -3.85 0.08 -12.93
CA ALA A 157 -3.61 1.51 -12.78
C ALA A 157 -2.27 1.94 -13.42
N ASP A 158 -1.21 1.15 -13.24
CA ASP A 158 0.09 1.38 -13.88
C ASP A 158 -0.02 1.26 -15.40
N GLU A 159 -0.67 0.20 -15.90
CA GLU A 159 -0.88 0.00 -17.34
C GLU A 159 -1.73 1.14 -17.92
N SER A 160 -2.77 1.59 -17.22
CA SER A 160 -3.60 2.70 -17.66
C SER A 160 -2.80 4.01 -17.73
N ALA A 161 -1.97 4.30 -16.73
CA ALA A 161 -1.13 5.50 -16.71
C ALA A 161 -0.08 5.46 -17.83
N ALA A 162 0.62 4.35 -17.99
CA ALA A 162 1.65 4.18 -19.03
C ALA A 162 1.08 4.31 -20.46
N ARG A 163 -0.17 3.85 -20.69
CA ARG A 163 -0.84 3.95 -22.00
C ARG A 163 -1.29 5.38 -22.36
N MET A 164 -1.22 6.35 -21.44
CA MET A 164 -1.60 7.75 -21.73
C MET A 164 -0.63 8.44 -22.70
N GLY A 165 0.60 7.95 -22.85
CA GLY A 165 1.56 8.46 -23.82
C GLY A 165 3.01 8.16 -23.45
N HIS A 166 3.93 8.52 -24.35
CA HIS A 166 5.37 8.26 -24.20
C HIS A 166 5.95 8.88 -22.91
N ASP A 167 5.54 10.11 -22.58
CA ASP A 167 5.99 10.78 -21.36
C ASP A 167 5.57 10.05 -20.09
N TYR A 168 4.34 9.52 -20.03
CA TYR A 168 3.85 8.75 -18.89
C TYR A 168 4.57 7.42 -18.76
N LEU A 169 4.88 6.75 -19.87
CA LEU A 169 5.66 5.52 -19.88
C LEU A 169 7.07 5.76 -19.31
N LEU A 170 7.79 6.76 -19.81
CA LEU A 170 9.12 7.12 -19.30
C LEU A 170 9.06 7.60 -17.85
N GLY A 171 8.01 8.36 -17.50
CA GLY A 171 7.74 8.77 -16.13
C GLY A 171 7.55 7.59 -15.18
N GLY A 172 6.85 6.54 -15.62
CA GLY A 172 6.68 5.31 -14.85
C GLY A 172 7.97 4.57 -14.61
N ILE A 173 8.83 4.45 -15.62
CA ILE A 173 10.17 3.84 -15.48
C ILE A 173 10.98 4.61 -14.42
N GLU A 174 11.06 5.94 -14.56
CA GLU A 174 11.79 6.77 -13.61
C GLU A 174 11.21 6.68 -12.19
N TYR A 175 9.88 6.73 -12.06
CA TYR A 175 9.20 6.62 -10.77
C TYR A 175 9.56 5.32 -10.04
N TYR A 176 9.49 4.18 -10.72
CA TYR A 176 9.82 2.88 -10.14
C TYR A 176 11.31 2.72 -9.84
N GLU A 177 12.20 3.20 -10.72
CA GLU A 177 13.65 3.18 -10.48
C GLU A 177 14.04 4.00 -9.24
N LYS A 178 13.45 5.20 -9.11
CA LYS A 178 13.66 6.09 -7.97
C LYS A 178 13.13 5.48 -6.68
N MET A 179 11.94 4.88 -6.69
CA MET A 179 11.40 4.15 -5.54
C MET A 179 12.30 2.97 -5.13
N LEU A 180 12.78 2.16 -6.07
CA LEU A 180 13.70 1.06 -5.76
C LEU A 180 15.03 1.55 -5.18
N ARG A 181 15.56 2.67 -5.70
CA ARG A 181 16.77 3.30 -5.18
C ARG A 181 16.54 3.81 -3.76
N ARG A 182 15.42 4.50 -3.52
CA ARG A 182 14.99 4.95 -2.19
C ARG A 182 14.97 3.80 -1.20
N ASN A 183 14.31 2.70 -1.56
CA ASN A 183 14.16 1.53 -0.71
C ASN A 183 15.51 0.85 -0.40
N LYS A 184 16.44 0.78 -1.36
CA LYS A 184 17.81 0.29 -1.11
C LYS A 184 18.57 1.21 -0.15
N SER A 185 18.48 2.53 -0.32
CA SER A 185 19.12 3.47 0.58
C SER A 185 18.53 3.39 1.98
N LEU A 186 17.20 3.30 2.12
CA LEU A 186 16.54 3.08 3.41
C LEU A 186 16.96 1.75 4.05
N ARG A 187 17.07 0.69 3.25
CA ARG A 187 17.57 -0.61 3.71
C ARG A 187 18.93 -0.50 4.38
N GLU A 188 19.85 0.26 3.80
CA GLU A 188 21.19 0.46 4.34
C GLU A 188 21.18 1.36 5.58
N LEU A 189 20.45 2.48 5.52
CA LEU A 189 20.39 3.46 6.61
C LEU A 189 19.75 2.89 7.89
N MET A 190 18.76 2.01 7.74
CA MET A 190 18.02 1.39 8.85
C MET A 190 18.68 0.10 9.39
N GLY A 191 19.81 -0.34 8.81
CA GLY A 191 20.51 -1.56 9.22
C GLY A 191 19.62 -2.82 9.21
N ASP A 192 19.60 -3.55 10.33
CA ASP A 192 18.83 -4.80 10.47
C ASP A 192 17.31 -4.60 10.31
N ALA A 193 16.78 -3.46 10.74
CA ALA A 193 15.37 -3.13 10.52
C ALA A 193 15.07 -2.95 9.02
N GLY A 194 15.97 -2.26 8.32
CA GLY A 194 15.90 -2.11 6.86
C GLY A 194 15.98 -3.45 6.13
N ALA A 195 16.82 -4.37 6.61
CA ALA A 195 16.98 -5.70 6.05
C ALA A 195 15.70 -6.56 6.12
N LYS A 196 14.87 -6.34 7.12
CA LYS A 196 13.56 -6.99 7.29
C LYS A 196 12.47 -6.35 6.44
N MET A 197 12.58 -5.05 6.14
CA MET A 197 11.58 -4.33 5.36
C MET A 197 11.84 -4.40 3.85
N TYR A 198 13.09 -4.44 3.42
CA TYR A 198 13.46 -4.36 2.01
C TYR A 198 14.46 -5.45 1.60
N THR A 199 14.25 -6.02 0.42
CA THR A 199 15.21 -6.92 -0.22
C THR A 199 16.45 -6.15 -0.70
N SER A 200 17.55 -6.84 -1.00
CA SER A 200 18.75 -6.23 -1.60
C SER A 200 18.47 -5.56 -2.96
N LYS A 201 17.38 -5.94 -3.63
CA LYS A 201 16.93 -5.33 -4.89
C LYS A 201 16.01 -4.12 -4.70
N GLY A 202 15.63 -3.76 -3.47
CA GLY A 202 14.77 -2.62 -3.16
C GLY A 202 13.27 -2.95 -3.14
N ASN A 203 12.87 -4.19 -3.38
CA ASN A 203 11.48 -4.62 -3.21
C ASN A 203 11.15 -4.69 -1.73
N GLU A 204 9.91 -4.37 -1.37
CA GLU A 204 9.38 -4.54 -0.02
C GLU A 204 9.23 -6.03 0.33
N GLN A 205 9.54 -6.39 1.58
CA GLN A 205 9.25 -7.70 2.14
C GLN A 205 7.89 -7.61 2.82
N THR A 206 6.87 -8.15 2.16
CA THR A 206 5.49 -8.24 2.67
C THR A 206 5.33 -9.44 3.60
#